data_AF-A0A353EUA6-F1
#
_entry.id   AF-A0A353EUA6-F1
#
_cell.length_a   1.000
_cell.length_b   1.000
_cell.length_c   1.000
_cell.angle_alpha   90.00
_cell.angle_beta   90.00
_cell.angle_gamma   90.00
#
_symmetry.space_group_name_H-M   'P 1'
#
loop_
_entity.id
_entity.type
_entity.pdbx_description
1 polymer ?
#
loop_
_entity_poly.entity_id
_entity_poly.type
_entity_poly.pdbx_seq_one_letter_code
_entity_poly.pdbx_strand_id
1 'polypeptide(L)'
;MDKIKLNKYEKSIEMDLIKGKYRPATPAEFSSIAQAIANRKKDALLSIRVNTNDLERLKQKAKKLGIAYQTFISEILHRFAA
;
A
#
# COMPACT_ATOMS: atom_id res chain seq x y z
N MET A 1 -28.45 -22.20 -7.76
CA MET A 1 -27.35 -21.23 -7.62
C MET A 1 -26.98 -21.18 -6.16
N ASP A 2 -25.80 -21.71 -5.82
CA ASP A 2 -25.32 -21.76 -4.44
C ASP A 2 -25.15 -20.34 -3.89
N LYS A 3 -25.71 -20.05 -2.72
CA LYS A 3 -25.61 -18.72 -2.10
C LYS A 3 -24.18 -18.54 -1.60
N ILE A 4 -23.38 -17.79 -2.33
CA ILE A 4 -22.03 -17.39 -1.91
C ILE A 4 -22.15 -16.68 -0.55
N LYS A 5 -21.54 -17.28 0.48
CA LYS A 5 -21.58 -16.74 1.84
C LYS A 5 -20.55 -15.63 1.97
N LEU A 6 -20.98 -14.38 1.77
CA LEU A 6 -20.16 -13.19 1.93
C LEU A 6 -19.59 -13.08 3.35
N ASN A 7 -18.29 -12.80 3.44
CA ASN A 7 -17.62 -12.50 4.70
C ASN A 7 -18.02 -11.09 5.22
N LYS A 8 -17.62 -10.75 6.45
CA LYS A 8 -18.01 -9.47 7.08
C LYS A 8 -17.55 -8.24 6.28
N TYR A 9 -16.39 -8.32 5.65
CA TYR A 9 -15.83 -7.24 4.82
C TYR A 9 -16.60 -7.09 3.51
N GLU A 10 -16.87 -8.19 2.81
CA GLU A 10 -17.64 -8.18 1.55
C GLU A 10 -19.06 -7.64 1.76
N LYS A 11 -19.71 -8.02 2.88
CA LYS A 11 -21.03 -7.46 3.25
C LYS A 11 -20.97 -5.95 3.48
N SER A 12 -19.88 -5.42 4.04
CA SER A 12 -19.75 -3.97 4.24
C SER A 12 -19.61 -3.21 2.92
N ILE A 13 -18.90 -3.77 1.95
CA ILE A 13 -18.78 -3.20 0.60
C ILE A 13 -20.15 -3.21 -0.09
N GLU A 14 -20.89 -4.32 -0.02
CA GLU A 14 -22.24 -4.42 -0.58
C GLU A 14 -23.19 -3.39 0.04
N MET A 15 -23.17 -3.25 1.38
CA MET A 15 -23.96 -2.23 2.06
C MET A 15 -23.57 -0.81 1.69
N ASP A 16 -22.28 -0.51 1.54
CA ASP A 16 -21.79 0.82 1.18
C ASP A 16 -22.09 1.17 -0.29
N LEU A 17 -22.13 0.16 -1.16
CA LEU A 17 -22.61 0.27 -2.54
C LEU A 17 -24.10 0.58 -2.60
N ILE A 18 -24.93 -0.16 -1.85
CA ILE A 18 -26.38 0.07 -1.75
C ILE A 18 -26.67 1.45 -1.13
N LYS A 19 -25.86 1.89 -0.17
CA LYS A 19 -25.94 3.22 0.45
C LYS A 19 -25.48 4.36 -0.47
N GLY A 20 -25.01 4.07 -1.69
CA GLY A 20 -24.59 5.09 -2.66
C GLY A 20 -23.34 5.87 -2.25
N LYS A 21 -22.49 5.30 -1.38
CA LYS A 21 -21.24 5.97 -0.95
C LYS A 21 -20.18 6.02 -2.05
N TYR A 22 -20.27 5.14 -3.05
CA TYR A 22 -19.34 5.10 -4.17
C TYR A 22 -19.87 5.94 -5.34
N ARG A 23 -18.97 6.71 -5.95
CA ARG A 23 -19.26 7.45 -7.18
C ARG A 23 -18.74 6.65 -8.38
N PRO A 24 -19.48 6.58 -9.50
CA PRO A 24 -18.97 5.96 -10.71
C PRO A 24 -17.78 6.77 -11.22
N ALA A 25 -16.62 6.13 -11.35
CA ALA A 25 -15.45 6.73 -11.97
C ALA A 25 -15.59 6.69 -13.50
N THR A 26 -15.12 7.72 -14.19
CA THR A 26 -15.01 7.66 -15.65
C THR A 26 -13.98 6.60 -16.08
N PRO A 27 -14.06 6.06 -17.31
CA PRO A 27 -13.10 5.06 -17.79
C PRO A 27 -11.63 5.52 -17.68
N ALA A 28 -11.38 6.83 -17.89
CA ALA A 28 -10.05 7.42 -17.78
C ALA A 28 -9.55 7.51 -16.34
N GLU A 29 -10.41 7.91 -15.40
CA GLU A 29 -10.09 7.92 -13.97
C GLU A 29 -9.87 6.50 -13.44
N PHE A 30 -10.70 5.55 -13.86
CA PHE A 30 -10.54 4.14 -13.50
C PHE A 30 -9.19 3.60 -13.98
N SER A 31 -8.82 3.87 -15.24
CA SER A 31 -7.53 3.44 -15.80
C SER A 31 -6.35 4.06 -15.05
N SER A 32 -6.44 5.34 -14.70
CA SER A 32 -5.40 6.03 -13.93
C SER A 32 -5.24 5.46 -12.52
N ILE A 33 -6.36 5.18 -11.83
CA ILE A 33 -6.35 4.55 -10.50
C ILE A 33 -5.78 3.13 -10.59
N ALA A 34 -6.20 2.35 -11.59
CA ALA A 34 -5.72 0.99 -11.81
C ALA A 34 -4.20 0.96 -12.09
N GLN A 35 -3.70 1.88 -12.92
CA GLN A 35 -2.26 2.03 -13.17
C GLN A 35 -1.50 2.44 -11.91
N ALA A 36 -2.01 3.39 -11.13
CA ALA A 36 -1.36 3.80 -9.88
C ALA A 36 -1.27 2.66 -8.86
N ILE A 37 -2.30 1.81 -8.79
CA ILE A 37 -2.30 0.61 -7.94
C ILE A 37 -1.31 -0.44 -8.47
N ALA A 38 -1.31 -0.68 -9.78
CA ALA A 38 -0.41 -1.64 -10.42
C ALA A 38 1.06 -1.22 -10.24
N ASN A 39 1.38 0.06 -10.41
CA ASN A 39 2.74 0.60 -10.22
C ASN A 39 3.22 0.55 -8.77
N ARG A 40 2.30 0.49 -7.79
CA ARG A 40 2.62 0.34 -6.36
C ARG A 40 2.81 -1.11 -5.93
N LYS A 41 2.63 -2.07 -6.83
CA LYS A 41 2.76 -3.49 -6.50
C LYS A 41 4.22 -3.81 -6.20
N LYS A 42 4.47 -4.35 -5.00
CA LYS A 42 5.82 -4.67 -4.50
C LYS A 42 6.28 -6.02 -5.06
N ASP A 43 6.45 -6.10 -6.39
CA ASP A 43 6.78 -7.36 -7.07
C ASP A 43 8.28 -7.72 -7.06
N ALA A 44 9.15 -6.81 -6.63
CA ALA A 44 10.60 -7.04 -6.59
C ALA A 44 11.12 -7.14 -5.15
N LEU A 45 11.90 -8.19 -4.86
CA LEU A 45 12.69 -8.30 -3.63
C LEU A 45 14.08 -7.70 -3.86
N LEU A 46 14.47 -6.79 -2.97
CA LEU A 46 15.80 -6.19 -2.95
C LEU A 46 16.52 -6.57 -1.65
N SER A 47 17.58 -7.37 -1.75
CA SER A 47 18.43 -7.73 -0.61
C SER A 47 19.68 -6.85 -0.59
N ILE A 48 19.86 -6.07 0.48
CA ILE A 48 21.01 -5.16 0.64
C ILE A 48 21.74 -5.48 1.93
N ARG A 49 23.07 -5.58 1.86
CA ARG A 49 23.93 -5.63 3.04
C ARG A 49 24.27 -4.21 3.48
N VAL A 50 24.13 -3.95 4.77
CA VAL A 50 24.48 -2.67 5.40
C VAL A 50 25.31 -2.95 6.66
N ASN A 51 26.15 -1.99 7.04
CA ASN A 51 26.91 -2.08 8.28
C ASN A 51 25.99 -1.96 9.49
N THR A 52 26.38 -2.59 10.60
CA THR A 52 25.61 -2.57 11.85
C THR A 52 25.36 -1.15 12.37
N ASN A 53 26.37 -0.28 12.33
CA ASN A 53 26.27 1.10 12.79
C ASN A 53 25.24 1.91 11.97
N ASP A 54 25.20 1.70 10.64
CA ASP A 54 24.22 2.34 9.77
C ASP A 54 22.81 1.81 10.02
N LEU A 55 22.66 0.50 10.22
CA LEU A 55 21.39 -0.12 10.57
C LEU A 55 20.81 0.44 11.87
N GLU A 56 21.65 0.64 12.89
CA GLU A 56 21.21 1.23 14.16
C GLU A 56 20.78 2.68 14.00
N ARG A 57 21.53 3.49 13.24
CA ARG A 57 21.18 4.88 12.94
C ARG A 57 19.85 4.98 12.20
N LEU A 58 19.62 4.10 11.22
CA LEU A 58 18.34 4.03 10.48
C LEU A 58 17.18 3.67 11.41
N LYS A 59 17.36 2.69 12.30
CA LYS A 59 16.36 2.32 13.31
C LYS A 59 16.05 3.48 14.27
N GLN A 60 17.07 4.21 14.72
CA GLN A 60 16.88 5.38 15.59
C GLN A 60 16.10 6.49 14.88
N LYS A 61 16.42 6.79 13.62
CA LYS A 61 15.68 7.78 12.81
C LYS A 61 14.22 7.36 12.61
N ALA A 62 13.97 6.10 12.25
CA ALA A 62 12.63 5.57 12.10
C ALA A 62 11.83 5.62 13.42
N LYS A 63 12.47 5.30 14.55
CA LYS A 63 11.86 5.41 15.89
C LYS A 63 11.48 6.85 16.24
N LYS A 64 12.32 7.84 15.91
CA LYS A 64 12.00 9.26 16.10
C LYS A 64 10.78 9.70 15.28
N LEU A 65 10.60 9.10 14.10
CA LEU A 65 9.45 9.34 13.21
C LEU A 65 8.22 8.50 13.57
N GLY A 66 8.31 7.58 14.52
CA GLY A 66 7.21 6.68 14.91
C GLY A 66 6.84 5.62 13.86
N ILE A 67 7.73 5.33 12.90
CA ILE A 67 7.49 4.37 11.82
C ILE A 67 8.44 3.17 11.90
N ALA A 68 8.04 2.05 11.29
CA ALA A 68 8.92 0.89 11.16
C ALA A 68 10.14 1.23 10.29
N TYR A 69 11.31 0.68 10.65
CA TYR A 69 12.56 0.97 9.93
C TYR A 69 12.50 0.51 8.46
N GLN A 70 11.78 -0.58 8.16
CA GLN A 70 11.57 -1.04 6.79
C GLN A 70 10.76 -0.03 5.96
N THR A 71 9.73 0.59 6.57
CA THR A 71 8.93 1.64 5.93
C THR A 71 9.79 2.86 5.66
N PHE A 72 10.61 3.26 6.63
CA PHE A 72 11.54 4.38 6.47
C PHE A 72 12.53 4.16 5.31
N ILE A 73 13.11 2.96 5.21
CA ILE A 73 14.01 2.60 4.10
C ILE A 73 13.27 2.59 2.77
N SER A 74 12.04 2.05 2.74
CA SER A 74 11.22 2.02 1.53
C SER A 74 10.89 3.43 1.04
N GLU A 75 10.56 4.34 1.95
CA GLU A 75 10.27 5.75 1.63
C GLU A 75 11.49 6.49 1.08
N ILE A 76 12.68 6.25 1.66
CA ILE A 76 13.93 6.81 1.13
C ILE A 76 14.15 6.31 -0.30
N LEU A 77 14.10 5.00 -0.52
CA LEU A 77 14.30 4.42 -1.85
C LEU A 77 13.29 4.98 -2.86
N HIS A 78 12.02 5.10 -2.47
CA HIS A 78 10.98 5.66 -3.32
C HIS A 78 11.27 7.12 -3.69
N ARG A 79 11.65 7.95 -2.72
CA ARG A 79 11.99 9.37 -2.94
C ARG A 79 13.18 9.58 -3.87
N PHE A 80 14.12 8.65 -3.94
CA PHE A 80 15.30 8.75 -4.81
C PHE A 80 15.14 8.08 -6.18
N ALA A 81 14.20 7.15 -6.31
CA ALA A 81 13.90 6.47 -7.58
C ALA A 81 12.82 7.17 -8.41
N ALA A 82 11.96 7.96 -7.77
CA ALA A 82 10.86 8.70 -8.39
C ALA A 82 11.28 10.08 -8.91
#